data_AF-A0A2T7NN44-F1
#
_entry.id   AF-A0A2T7NN44-F1
#
_cell.length_a   1.000
_cell.length_b   1.000
_cell.length_c   1.000
_cell.angle_alpha   90.00
_cell.angle_beta   90.00
_cell.angle_gamma   90.00
#
_symmetry.space_group_name_H-M   'P 1'
#
loop_
_entity.id
_entity.type
_entity.pdbx_description
1 polymer ?
#
loop_
_entity_poly.entity_id
_entity_poly.type
_entity_poly.pdbx_seq_one_letter_code
_entity_poly.pdbx_strand_id
1 'polypeptide(L)'
;MAMEISENGVTVKFPDSKKGKYLPKTAVFRDFALATSALFANEHKEKLSAGNDEETRRSQFCACDLTAYSGIAGLQWKHHLGADVHVTLVELREPQLLKDNAVQNGLTVSHLPLNPAVPAGASLPSQSALEVHVAQCDGKVLMLLEAFNFIFVDSYKNPSLYFSTLFRNVRNGGVVCVVVPDVLHFARTPHVVRRSYSATCIRTEYIKELAARIIVASLAVEAARSNKGICVLYTVSLEDALLISIRVTKGPKIADDTLQSIAHVLHCRICEERTFYPENMAPVEAPYSMLGCDCHKKIPGKTAVILGPLWKGSLFDWPCLQKLIEAGRKITLSKTYYDLLQKVLEDCLCNSPVVDLLNINQSGFHDGHKSVAAETLASRNTDVSGEMKPPPLDSQYDIDIKKNSNENNKTLTSSDLGRETQTGKCSSGECAAKKKEDTRRSKELCDPDHSEMGQIACEENTAVERNFPKQEHFKREASTRDLGSRDGVPDSKRPCYADVKYTGVAPAPPFYYSVHSKKLGKVRLPKQKEIIQQLQALGFRCCRTHFEKYAVRTDAPRKILMSILGAGEDKVIYVKRGQTHI
;
A
#
# COMPACT_ATOMS: atom_id res chain seq x y z
N MET A 1 -25.82 27.88 0.87
CA MET A 1 -25.51 28.03 2.32
C MET A 1 -24.38 27.06 2.60
N ALA A 2 -23.29 27.51 3.21
CA ALA A 2 -22.17 26.62 3.54
C ALA A 2 -22.67 25.40 4.34
N MET A 3 -22.22 24.21 3.95
CA MET A 3 -22.51 22.98 4.67
C MET A 3 -21.71 22.97 5.97
N GLU A 4 -22.36 22.77 7.11
CA GLU A 4 -21.68 22.52 8.37
C GLU A 4 -21.53 21.02 8.61
N ILE A 5 -20.33 20.62 9.02
CA ILE A 5 -19.95 19.24 9.29
C ILE A 5 -19.37 19.20 10.70
N SER A 6 -19.87 18.29 11.53
CA SER A 6 -19.37 18.06 12.88
C SER A 6 -18.81 16.65 13.00
N GLU A 7 -17.57 16.52 13.45
CA GLU A 7 -16.89 15.25 13.70
C GLU A 7 -16.10 15.33 15.01
N ASN A 8 -16.32 14.36 15.90
CA ASN A 8 -15.57 14.21 17.15
C ASN A 8 -15.42 15.53 17.95
N GLY A 9 -16.51 16.32 18.06
CA GLY A 9 -16.52 17.58 18.82
C GLY A 9 -16.02 18.82 18.05
N VAL A 10 -15.59 18.66 16.80
CA VAL A 10 -15.14 19.76 15.93
C VAL A 10 -16.15 20.02 14.84
N THR A 11 -16.58 21.27 14.70
CA THR A 11 -17.55 21.69 13.68
C THR A 11 -16.91 22.67 12.70
N VAL A 12 -16.94 22.35 11.41
CA VAL A 12 -16.36 23.17 10.35
C VAL A 12 -17.39 23.54 9.30
N LYS A 13 -17.19 24.72 8.71
CA LYS A 13 -17.92 25.15 7.52
C LYS A 13 -17.19 24.70 6.26
N PHE A 14 -17.97 24.22 5.30
CA PHE A 14 -17.52 23.94 3.95
C PHE A 14 -18.32 24.79 2.95
N PRO A 15 -17.65 25.69 2.19
CA PRO A 15 -18.36 26.47 1.19
C PRO A 15 -18.87 25.56 0.06
N ASP A 16 -20.04 25.90 -0.49
CA ASP A 16 -20.69 25.13 -1.56
C ASP A 16 -19.78 24.93 -2.78
N SER A 17 -18.93 25.91 -3.09
CA SER A 17 -17.91 25.85 -4.16
C SER A 17 -16.84 24.77 -3.95
N LYS A 18 -16.67 24.29 -2.71
CA LYS A 18 -15.70 23.25 -2.32
C LYS A 18 -16.39 21.94 -1.90
N LYS A 19 -17.69 21.76 -2.15
CA LYS A 19 -18.44 20.54 -1.76
C LYS A 19 -17.81 19.23 -2.23
N GLY A 20 -17.17 19.23 -3.40
CA GLY A 20 -16.44 18.05 -3.92
C GLY A 20 -15.12 17.73 -3.20
N LYS A 21 -14.59 18.64 -2.39
CA LYS A 21 -13.32 18.45 -1.65
C LYS A 21 -13.49 17.76 -0.30
N TYR A 22 -14.72 17.67 0.19
CA TYR A 22 -15.06 16.87 1.36
C TYR A 22 -15.63 15.54 0.91
N LEU A 23 -15.03 14.43 1.35
CA LEU A 23 -15.61 13.11 1.20
C LEU A 23 -16.16 12.67 2.57
N PRO A 24 -17.50 12.72 2.78
CA PRO A 24 -18.10 12.23 4.03
C PRO A 24 -17.74 10.78 4.32
N LYS A 25 -17.61 9.96 3.27
CA LYS A 25 -17.25 8.55 3.37
C LYS A 25 -15.85 8.30 3.92
N THR A 26 -14.94 9.27 3.84
CA THR A 26 -13.58 9.15 4.40
C THR A 26 -13.47 9.72 5.81
N ALA A 27 -14.58 10.07 6.47
CA ALA A 27 -14.59 10.47 7.89
C ALA A 27 -13.91 9.43 8.79
N VAL A 28 -14.18 8.14 8.56
CA VAL A 28 -13.50 7.07 9.31
C VAL A 28 -11.98 7.06 9.09
N PHE A 29 -11.47 7.54 7.95
CA PHE A 29 -10.02 7.67 7.76
C PHE A 29 -9.42 8.77 8.64
N ARG A 30 -10.18 9.82 8.93
CA ARG A 30 -9.79 10.84 9.92
C ARG A 30 -9.84 10.28 11.34
N ASP A 31 -10.81 9.42 11.67
CA ASP A 31 -10.82 8.68 12.95
C ASP A 31 -9.54 7.83 13.10
N PHE A 32 -9.13 7.09 12.06
CA PHE A 32 -7.86 6.36 12.04
C PHE A 32 -6.64 7.27 12.19
N ALA A 33 -6.63 8.42 11.50
CA ALA A 33 -5.54 9.39 11.61
C ALA A 33 -5.46 10.01 13.02
N LEU A 34 -6.60 10.32 13.65
CA LEU A 34 -6.71 10.84 15.01
C LEU A 34 -6.25 9.81 16.05
N ALA A 35 -6.71 8.55 15.95
CA ALA A 35 -6.23 7.48 16.81
C ALA A 35 -4.70 7.28 16.68
N THR A 36 -4.19 7.39 15.45
CA THR A 36 -2.75 7.24 15.18
C THR A 36 -1.95 8.42 15.71
N SER A 37 -2.39 9.66 15.49
CA SER A 37 -1.69 10.83 16.03
C SER A 37 -1.67 10.80 17.56
N ALA A 38 -2.77 10.41 18.20
CA ALA A 38 -2.85 10.23 19.65
C ALA A 38 -1.90 9.14 20.17
N LEU A 39 -1.88 7.97 19.52
CA LEU A 39 -0.99 6.87 19.88
C LEU A 39 0.47 7.31 19.84
N PHE A 40 0.87 7.96 18.76
CA PHE A 40 2.27 8.36 18.56
C PHE A 40 2.67 9.60 19.35
N ALA A 41 1.74 10.51 19.66
CA ALA A 41 1.98 11.60 20.60
C ALA A 41 2.24 11.03 22.02
N ASN A 42 1.48 10.01 22.43
CA ASN A 42 1.71 9.33 23.71
C ASN A 42 3.06 8.58 23.73
N GLU A 43 3.38 7.80 22.68
CA GLU A 43 4.70 7.14 22.57
C GLU A 43 5.86 8.16 22.57
N HIS A 44 5.65 9.34 21.97
CA HIS A 44 6.62 10.42 22.02
C HIS A 44 6.81 10.92 23.45
N LYS A 45 5.71 11.23 24.15
CA LYS A 45 5.72 11.70 25.55
C LYS A 45 6.40 10.71 26.50
N GLU A 46 6.14 9.41 26.35
CA GLU A 46 6.81 8.34 27.10
C GLU A 46 8.32 8.28 26.85
N LYS A 47 8.76 8.54 25.61
CA LYS A 47 10.20 8.63 25.30
C LYS A 47 10.84 9.88 25.92
N LEU A 48 10.10 10.98 26.02
CA LEU A 48 10.60 12.19 26.68
C LEU A 48 10.79 11.97 28.18
N SER A 49 9.85 11.29 28.84
CA SER A 49 9.95 11.01 30.28
C SER A 49 11.05 10.01 30.61
N ALA A 50 11.36 9.08 29.70
CA ALA A 50 12.48 8.16 29.81
C ALA A 50 13.85 8.77 29.43
N GLY A 51 13.87 9.94 28.79
CA GLY A 51 15.07 10.59 28.29
C GLY A 51 15.87 11.33 29.38
N ASN A 52 17.19 11.09 29.41
CA ASN A 52 18.10 11.75 30.35
C ASN A 52 18.51 13.15 29.89
N ASP A 53 18.44 13.45 28.59
CA ASP A 53 18.98 14.68 28.01
C ASP A 53 17.92 15.80 27.91
N GLU A 54 18.30 17.02 28.29
CA GLU A 54 17.42 18.19 28.36
C GLU A 54 16.86 18.60 26.98
N GLU A 55 17.65 18.44 25.92
CA GLU A 55 17.21 18.69 24.53
C GLU A 55 16.12 17.72 24.08
N THR A 56 16.22 16.45 24.50
CA THR A 56 15.18 15.45 24.23
C THR A 56 13.90 15.84 24.94
N ARG A 57 13.95 16.22 26.23
CA ARG A 57 12.77 16.61 27.03
C ARG A 57 11.98 17.80 26.48
N ARG A 58 12.62 18.66 25.68
CA ARG A 58 11.98 19.83 25.04
C ARG A 58 11.42 19.56 23.65
N SER A 59 11.65 18.38 23.09
CA SER A 59 11.15 18.06 21.75
C SER A 59 9.61 17.99 21.74
N GLN A 60 9.00 18.57 20.71
CA GLN A 60 7.56 18.68 20.56
C GLN A 60 7.06 17.69 19.51
N PHE A 61 5.88 17.10 19.73
CA PHE A 61 5.24 16.26 18.74
C PHE A 61 4.51 17.11 17.69
N CYS A 62 5.15 17.32 16.54
CA CYS A 62 4.65 18.18 15.47
C CYS A 62 3.87 17.36 14.43
N ALA A 63 2.60 17.72 14.21
CA ALA A 63 1.68 17.11 13.26
C ALA A 63 1.32 18.08 12.13
N CYS A 64 1.30 17.59 10.90
CA CYS A 64 0.98 18.37 9.70
C CYS A 64 -0.26 17.80 9.01
N ASP A 65 -1.29 18.64 8.86
CA ASP A 65 -2.41 18.40 7.95
C ASP A 65 -2.08 19.05 6.60
N LEU A 66 -1.45 18.27 5.71
CA LEU A 66 -0.75 18.77 4.52
C LEU A 66 -1.68 19.35 3.45
N THR A 67 -2.93 18.92 3.46
CA THR A 67 -3.98 19.35 2.54
C THR A 67 -5.24 19.63 3.33
N ALA A 68 -5.14 20.55 4.29
CA ALA A 68 -6.13 20.74 5.35
C ALA A 68 -7.52 21.14 4.83
N TYR A 69 -7.58 21.93 3.75
CA TYR A 69 -8.82 22.50 3.19
C TYR A 69 -9.71 23.23 4.20
N SER A 70 -10.58 22.52 4.93
CA SER A 70 -11.40 23.06 6.03
C SER A 70 -10.72 22.96 7.40
N GLY A 71 -9.68 22.15 7.53
CA GLY A 71 -8.95 21.88 8.76
C GLY A 71 -9.54 20.75 9.60
N ILE A 72 -10.61 20.10 9.14
CA ILE A 72 -11.37 19.13 9.96
C ILE A 72 -10.50 18.04 10.58
N ALA A 73 -9.46 17.55 9.90
CA ALA A 73 -8.57 16.53 10.46
C ALA A 73 -7.61 17.13 11.51
N GLY A 74 -6.84 18.15 11.16
CA GLY A 74 -5.88 18.75 12.10
C GLY A 74 -6.53 19.42 13.32
N LEU A 75 -7.70 20.04 13.15
CA LEU A 75 -8.45 20.64 14.26
C LEU A 75 -8.91 19.58 15.27
N GLN A 76 -9.31 18.39 14.82
CA GLN A 76 -9.62 17.27 15.73
C GLN A 76 -8.41 16.86 16.56
N TRP A 77 -7.20 16.82 15.97
CA TRP A 77 -5.99 16.48 16.74
C TRP A 77 -5.74 17.51 17.85
N LYS A 78 -5.83 18.81 17.53
CA LYS A 78 -5.64 19.85 18.56
C LYS A 78 -6.74 19.80 19.62
N HIS A 79 -8.00 19.60 19.24
CA HIS A 79 -9.12 19.50 20.17
C HIS A 79 -8.94 18.36 21.20
N HIS A 80 -8.51 17.18 20.74
CA HIS A 80 -8.40 15.99 21.61
C HIS A 80 -7.06 15.88 22.35
N LEU A 81 -5.96 16.41 21.78
CA LEU A 81 -4.61 16.23 22.32
C LEU A 81 -4.04 17.51 22.95
N GLY A 82 -4.63 18.68 22.71
CA GLY A 82 -4.25 19.94 23.34
C GLY A 82 -2.76 20.26 23.22
N ALA A 83 -2.08 20.36 24.37
CA ALA A 83 -0.65 20.64 24.45
C ALA A 83 0.26 19.48 24.01
N ASP A 84 -0.26 18.25 23.94
CA ASP A 84 0.53 17.08 23.55
C ASP A 84 0.79 17.03 22.03
N VAL A 85 0.18 17.92 21.23
CA VAL A 85 0.41 18.03 19.77
C VAL A 85 0.55 19.48 19.31
N HIS A 86 1.51 19.73 18.43
CA HIS A 86 1.62 20.98 17.68
C HIS A 86 1.10 20.75 16.27
N VAL A 87 0.02 21.44 15.89
CA VAL A 87 -0.67 21.23 14.62
C VAL A 87 -0.35 22.35 13.64
N THR A 88 0.08 21.97 12.45
CA THR A 88 0.22 22.87 11.30
C THR A 88 -0.82 22.49 10.23
N LEU A 89 -1.70 23.43 9.91
CA LEU A 89 -2.70 23.31 8.85
C LEU A 89 -2.20 24.01 7.58
N VAL A 90 -2.23 23.31 6.46
CA VAL A 90 -1.68 23.82 5.20
C VAL A 90 -2.78 24.08 4.18
N GLU A 91 -2.77 25.29 3.60
CA GLU A 91 -3.62 25.67 2.47
C GLU A 91 -2.82 26.54 1.50
N LEU A 92 -2.89 26.22 0.22
CA LEU A 92 -2.07 26.86 -0.81
C LEU A 92 -2.55 28.29 -1.10
N ARG A 93 -3.86 28.50 -1.20
CA ARG A 93 -4.40 29.73 -1.79
C ARG A 93 -4.99 30.69 -0.77
N GLU A 94 -5.99 30.24 -0.03
CA GLU A 94 -6.81 31.11 0.81
C GLU A 94 -7.05 30.43 2.16
N PRO A 95 -6.26 30.77 3.19
CA PRO A 95 -6.35 30.14 4.50
C PRO A 95 -7.53 30.67 5.33
N GLN A 96 -8.31 31.64 4.86
CA GLN A 96 -9.33 32.30 5.68
C GLN A 96 -10.35 31.31 6.23
N LEU A 97 -10.81 30.36 5.41
CA LEU A 97 -11.71 29.29 5.86
C LEU A 97 -11.12 28.46 7.00
N LEU A 98 -9.82 28.13 6.95
CA LEU A 98 -9.15 27.40 8.03
C LEU A 98 -9.14 28.23 9.32
N LYS A 99 -8.85 29.53 9.20
CA LYS A 99 -8.81 30.45 10.33
C LYS A 99 -10.18 30.59 10.98
N ASP A 100 -11.23 30.80 10.18
CA ASP A 100 -12.61 30.94 10.64
C ASP A 100 -13.07 29.65 11.34
N ASN A 101 -12.77 28.49 10.77
CA ASN A 101 -13.10 27.20 11.36
C ASN A 101 -12.33 26.95 12.66
N ALA A 102 -11.05 27.32 12.75
CA ALA A 102 -10.29 27.20 13.99
C ALA A 102 -10.88 28.07 15.11
N VAL A 103 -11.18 29.34 14.82
CA VAL A 103 -11.80 30.27 15.77
C VAL A 103 -13.19 29.79 16.20
N GLN A 104 -13.99 29.27 15.27
CA GLN A 104 -15.31 28.68 15.57
C GLN A 104 -15.22 27.53 16.57
N ASN A 105 -14.09 26.81 16.62
CA ASN A 105 -13.85 25.73 17.58
C ASN A 105 -13.04 26.18 18.82
N GLY A 106 -12.98 27.48 19.09
CA GLY A 106 -12.33 28.04 20.28
C GLY A 106 -10.79 28.03 20.23
N LEU A 107 -10.20 27.92 19.04
CA LEU A 107 -8.75 27.91 18.86
C LEU A 107 -8.23 29.26 18.36
N THR A 108 -7.06 29.67 18.85
CA THR A 108 -6.30 30.78 18.29
C THR A 108 -5.47 30.31 17.10
N VAL A 109 -5.19 31.22 16.19
CA VAL A 109 -4.42 30.90 14.98
C VAL A 109 -3.23 31.83 14.87
N SER A 110 -2.05 31.26 14.72
CA SER A 110 -0.83 31.98 14.36
C SER A 110 -0.32 31.51 12.99
N HIS A 111 0.41 32.38 12.31
CA HIS A 111 1.02 32.06 11.03
C HIS A 111 2.36 31.38 11.27
N LEU A 112 2.63 30.27 10.59
CA LEU A 112 3.95 29.64 10.63
C LEU A 112 4.91 30.40 9.70
N PRO A 113 5.92 31.12 10.21
CA PRO A 113 6.89 31.80 9.35
C PRO A 113 7.75 30.77 8.63
N LEU A 114 7.75 30.80 7.29
CA LEU A 114 8.61 29.96 6.47
C LEU A 114 9.90 30.73 6.17
N ASN A 115 11.04 30.23 6.63
CA ASN A 115 12.33 30.84 6.39
C ASN A 115 13.30 29.83 5.74
N PRO A 116 13.54 29.93 4.41
CA PRO A 116 14.48 29.04 3.71
C PRO A 116 15.93 29.13 4.19
N ALA A 117 16.31 30.19 4.91
CA ALA A 117 17.64 30.31 5.49
C ALA A 117 17.83 29.46 6.76
N VAL A 118 16.74 29.00 7.39
CA VAL A 118 16.79 28.11 8.54
C VAL A 118 17.03 26.69 8.05
N PRO A 119 17.96 25.93 8.65
CA PRO A 119 18.17 24.53 8.30
C PRO A 119 16.88 23.72 8.38
N ALA A 120 16.67 22.87 7.38
CA ALA A 120 15.46 22.06 7.33
C ALA A 120 15.34 21.16 8.56
N GLY A 121 14.18 21.22 9.21
CA GLY A 121 13.90 20.45 10.43
C GLY A 121 14.40 21.07 11.73
N ALA A 122 14.72 22.37 11.73
CA ALA A 122 14.81 23.16 12.95
C ALA A 122 13.53 23.04 13.81
N SER A 123 13.64 23.44 15.08
CA SER A 123 12.50 23.45 15.99
C SER A 123 11.44 24.44 15.49
N LEU A 124 10.24 23.93 15.28
CA LEU A 124 9.07 24.76 14.98
C LEU A 124 8.74 25.66 16.18
N PRO A 125 8.10 26.83 15.96
CA PRO A 125 7.63 27.66 17.05
C PRO A 125 6.70 26.89 18.00
N SER A 126 6.76 27.21 19.29
CA SER A 126 5.89 26.59 20.28
C SER A 126 4.44 26.99 20.08
N GLN A 127 3.51 26.09 20.42
CA GLN A 127 2.07 26.33 20.39
C GLN A 127 1.48 26.16 21.78
N SER A 128 0.47 26.96 22.11
CA SER A 128 -0.37 26.68 23.27
C SER A 128 -1.31 25.48 23.03
N ALA A 129 -1.97 25.03 24.11
CA ALA A 129 -2.97 23.96 24.06
C ALA A 129 -4.20 24.29 23.19
N LEU A 130 -4.46 25.58 22.95
CA LEU A 130 -5.60 26.08 22.17
C LEU A 130 -5.15 26.85 20.92
N GLU A 131 -3.94 26.61 20.44
CA GLU A 131 -3.38 27.31 19.29
C GLU A 131 -3.03 26.34 18.16
N VAL A 132 -3.34 26.72 16.92
CA VAL A 132 -2.87 26.03 15.72
C VAL A 132 -2.05 26.96 14.83
N HIS A 133 -1.09 26.39 14.12
CA HIS A 133 -0.37 27.11 13.08
C HIS A 133 -1.06 26.93 11.74
N VAL A 134 -1.11 28.01 10.96
CA VAL A 134 -1.51 27.97 9.55
C VAL A 134 -0.35 28.35 8.66
N ALA A 135 -0.07 27.52 7.66
CA ALA A 135 0.95 27.77 6.65
C ALA A 135 0.28 27.97 5.28
N GLN A 136 0.40 29.19 4.73
CA GLN A 136 -0.12 29.49 3.40
C GLN A 136 0.94 29.21 2.33
N CYS A 137 1.04 27.96 1.90
CA CYS A 137 2.05 27.54 0.93
C CYS A 137 1.66 26.22 0.23
N ASP A 138 2.43 25.82 -0.79
CA ASP A 138 2.34 24.46 -1.31
C ASP A 138 2.90 23.48 -0.26
N GLY A 139 2.14 22.46 0.12
CA GLY A 139 2.59 21.46 1.09
C GLY A 139 3.92 20.79 0.72
N LYS A 140 4.26 20.70 -0.58
CA LYS A 140 5.58 20.22 -1.00
C LYS A 140 6.72 21.12 -0.51
N VAL A 141 6.51 22.45 -0.53
CA VAL A 141 7.48 23.43 -0.02
C VAL A 141 7.58 23.31 1.49
N LEU A 142 6.46 23.19 2.20
CA LEU A 142 6.47 22.99 3.65
C LEU A 142 7.30 21.77 4.06
N MET A 143 7.11 20.62 3.41
CA MET A 143 7.85 19.40 3.73
C MET A 143 9.36 19.48 3.38
N LEU A 144 9.75 20.42 2.51
CA LEU A 144 11.17 20.70 2.22
C LEU A 144 11.82 21.63 3.25
N LEU A 145 11.04 22.46 3.93
CA LEU A 145 11.53 23.41 4.93
C LEU A 145 11.41 22.88 6.36
N GLU A 146 10.35 22.12 6.65
CA GLU A 146 9.98 21.75 8.01
C GLU A 146 9.95 20.23 8.24
N ALA A 147 10.14 19.82 9.49
CA ALA A 147 10.13 18.42 9.91
C ALA A 147 8.97 18.12 10.85
N PHE A 148 8.24 17.03 10.57
CA PHE A 148 7.08 16.60 11.35
C PHE A 148 7.24 15.17 11.86
N ASN A 149 6.60 14.88 13.01
CA ASN A 149 6.43 13.55 13.56
C ASN A 149 5.23 12.83 12.94
N PHE A 150 4.20 13.57 12.53
CA PHE A 150 2.99 13.01 11.93
C PHE A 150 2.60 13.84 10.70
N ILE A 151 2.41 13.21 9.55
CA ILE A 151 1.99 13.87 8.31
C ILE A 151 0.75 13.16 7.77
N PHE A 152 -0.34 13.90 7.61
CA PHE A 152 -1.56 13.41 6.97
C PHE A 152 -1.68 14.04 5.58
N VAL A 153 -1.80 13.17 4.57
CA VAL A 153 -1.95 13.56 3.16
C VAL A 153 -3.31 13.09 2.67
N ASP A 154 -4.29 13.99 2.68
CA ASP A 154 -5.64 13.77 2.15
C ASP A 154 -5.85 14.59 0.88
N SER A 155 -5.19 14.17 -0.19
CA SER A 155 -5.30 14.86 -1.47
C SER A 155 -6.56 14.41 -2.21
N TYR A 156 -7.35 15.36 -2.68
CA TYR A 156 -8.42 15.08 -3.65
C TYR A 156 -7.86 14.54 -5.00
N LYS A 157 -6.58 14.79 -5.28
CA LYS A 157 -5.90 14.32 -6.48
C LYS A 157 -5.10 13.04 -6.17
N ASN A 158 -4.23 12.67 -7.10
CA ASN A 158 -3.30 11.57 -6.89
C ASN A 158 -2.25 11.93 -5.81
N PRO A 159 -2.12 11.16 -4.72
CA PRO A 159 -1.17 11.46 -3.64
C PRO A 159 0.31 11.32 -4.04
N SER A 160 0.63 10.60 -5.12
CA SER A 160 2.01 10.45 -5.63
C SER A 160 2.72 11.78 -5.88
N LEU A 161 1.96 12.85 -6.12
CA LEU A 161 2.50 14.21 -6.31
C LEU A 161 3.32 14.71 -5.10
N TYR A 162 3.13 14.14 -3.91
CA TYR A 162 3.80 14.55 -2.68
C TYR A 162 4.94 13.62 -2.26
N PHE A 163 5.10 12.45 -2.88
CA PHE A 163 6.00 11.40 -2.33
C PHE A 163 7.48 11.81 -2.34
N SER A 164 7.92 12.54 -3.36
CA SER A 164 9.34 12.94 -3.52
C SER A 164 9.81 13.95 -2.47
N THR A 165 8.89 14.70 -1.85
CA THR A 165 9.20 15.69 -0.80
C THR A 165 8.86 15.17 0.60
N LEU A 166 7.92 14.24 0.72
CA LEU A 166 7.47 13.65 1.98
C LEU A 166 8.61 13.14 2.86
N PHE A 167 9.58 12.44 2.26
CA PHE A 167 10.64 11.76 3.00
C PHE A 167 11.90 12.61 3.21
N ARG A 168 11.92 13.86 2.77
CA ARG A 168 13.11 14.72 2.93
C ARG A 168 13.39 14.99 4.40
N ASN A 169 12.42 15.57 5.09
CA ASN A 169 12.56 16.03 6.48
C ASN A 169 11.67 15.31 7.50
N VAL A 170 10.92 14.28 7.12
CA VAL A 170 10.19 13.47 8.11
C VAL A 170 11.11 13.00 9.23
N ARG A 171 10.67 13.19 10.49
CA ARG A 171 11.46 12.86 11.68
C ARG A 171 11.67 11.34 11.78
N ASN A 172 12.74 10.94 12.45
CA ASN A 172 12.98 9.51 12.70
C ASN A 172 11.87 8.94 13.59
N GLY A 173 11.28 7.82 13.20
CA GLY A 173 10.08 7.26 13.83
C GLY A 173 8.79 8.03 13.52
N GLY A 174 8.84 9.01 12.61
CA GLY A 174 7.67 9.75 12.16
C GLY A 174 6.69 8.87 11.38
N VAL A 175 5.43 9.28 11.35
CA VAL A 175 4.33 8.55 10.72
C VAL A 175 3.77 9.36 9.57
N VAL A 176 3.49 8.68 8.46
CA VAL A 176 2.78 9.27 7.33
C VAL A 176 1.52 8.46 7.07
N CYS A 177 0.39 9.17 7.01
CA CYS A 177 -0.89 8.65 6.60
C CYS A 177 -1.27 9.23 5.23
N VAL A 178 -1.50 8.38 4.24
CA VAL A 178 -1.86 8.78 2.87
C VAL A 178 -3.24 8.25 2.53
N VAL A 179 -4.14 9.14 2.13
CA VAL A 179 -5.45 8.80 1.59
C VAL A 179 -5.39 8.74 0.06
N VAL A 180 -5.99 7.70 -0.50
CA VAL A 180 -6.17 7.51 -1.95
C VAL A 180 -7.67 7.42 -2.19
N PRO A 181 -8.32 8.46 -2.72
CA PRO A 181 -9.79 8.55 -2.74
C PRO A 181 -10.48 7.61 -3.74
N ASP A 182 -9.76 7.17 -4.78
CA ASP A 182 -10.28 6.29 -5.83
C ASP A 182 -9.16 5.37 -6.31
N VAL A 183 -9.24 4.08 -5.97
CA VAL A 183 -8.29 3.06 -6.43
C VAL A 183 -8.71 2.36 -7.71
N LEU A 184 -9.94 2.55 -8.17
CA LEU A 184 -10.41 1.94 -9.41
C LEU A 184 -9.75 2.53 -10.64
N HIS A 185 -9.07 3.68 -10.54
CA HIS A 185 -8.22 4.16 -11.63
C HIS A 185 -7.07 3.18 -11.96
N PHE A 186 -6.64 2.33 -11.02
CA PHE A 186 -5.66 1.27 -11.29
C PHE A 186 -6.18 0.23 -12.29
N ALA A 187 -7.49 0.04 -12.38
CA ALA A 187 -8.11 -0.82 -13.40
C ALA A 187 -8.46 -0.06 -14.68
N ARG A 188 -8.84 1.22 -14.60
CA ARG A 188 -9.38 2.00 -15.73
C ARG A 188 -8.31 2.70 -16.56
N THR A 189 -7.26 3.19 -15.92
CA THR A 189 -6.22 4.02 -16.56
C THR A 189 -4.79 3.58 -16.19
N PRO A 190 -4.36 2.35 -16.59
CA PRO A 190 -3.03 1.83 -16.26
C PRO A 190 -1.86 2.73 -16.68
N HIS A 191 -2.02 3.53 -17.73
CA HIS A 191 -1.01 4.51 -18.16
C HIS A 191 -0.80 5.63 -17.13
N VAL A 192 -1.83 6.01 -16.36
CA VAL A 192 -1.70 6.97 -15.25
C VAL A 192 -0.91 6.34 -14.11
N VAL A 193 -1.19 5.06 -13.79
CA VAL A 193 -0.45 4.31 -12.77
C VAL A 193 1.02 4.22 -13.15
N ARG A 194 1.32 3.89 -14.42
CA ARG A 194 2.70 3.84 -14.93
C ARG A 194 3.42 5.17 -14.78
N ARG A 195 2.78 6.30 -15.08
CA ARG A 195 3.40 7.62 -14.91
C ARG A 195 3.57 8.03 -13.44
N SER A 196 2.63 7.65 -12.58
CA SER A 196 2.55 8.15 -11.21
C SER A 196 3.36 7.32 -10.21
N TYR A 197 3.43 6.01 -10.44
CA TYR A 197 4.02 5.04 -9.51
C TYR A 197 5.12 4.19 -10.17
N SER A 198 5.44 4.44 -11.44
CA SER A 198 6.38 3.62 -12.23
C SER A 198 6.03 2.13 -12.28
N ALA A 199 4.73 1.81 -12.18
CA ALA A 199 4.24 0.44 -12.06
C ALA A 199 3.34 0.00 -13.23
N THR A 200 3.45 -1.28 -13.57
CA THR A 200 2.58 -1.97 -14.51
C THR A 200 1.48 -2.71 -13.75
N CYS A 201 0.23 -2.44 -14.09
CA CYS A 201 -0.93 -3.13 -13.53
C CYS A 201 -1.93 -3.45 -14.64
N ILE A 202 -2.81 -4.41 -14.35
CA ILE A 202 -3.98 -4.72 -15.16
C ILE A 202 -5.20 -4.79 -14.24
N ARG A 203 -6.39 -4.83 -14.82
CA ARG A 203 -7.62 -5.10 -14.07
C ARG A 203 -7.58 -6.53 -13.53
N THR A 204 -7.74 -6.68 -12.22
CA THR A 204 -7.77 -7.95 -11.47
C THR A 204 -8.91 -7.93 -10.45
N GLU A 205 -9.26 -9.08 -9.88
CA GLU A 205 -10.23 -9.14 -8.79
C GLU A 205 -9.67 -8.60 -7.47
N TYR A 206 -8.36 -8.68 -7.31
CA TYR A 206 -7.64 -8.20 -6.14
C TYR A 206 -7.08 -6.78 -6.34
N ILE A 207 -7.70 -5.98 -7.22
CA ILE A 207 -7.20 -4.66 -7.65
C ILE A 207 -6.94 -3.70 -6.49
N LYS A 208 -7.75 -3.74 -5.43
CA LYS A 208 -7.62 -2.83 -4.28
C LYS A 208 -6.34 -3.12 -3.50
N GLU A 209 -6.03 -4.40 -3.26
CA GLU A 209 -4.77 -4.79 -2.64
C GLU A 209 -3.58 -4.63 -3.60
N LEU A 210 -3.77 -4.90 -4.90
CA LEU A 210 -2.76 -4.64 -5.93
C LEU A 210 -2.35 -3.16 -5.91
N ALA A 211 -3.32 -2.25 -5.87
CA ALA A 211 -3.10 -0.81 -5.78
C ALA A 211 -2.38 -0.44 -4.48
N ALA A 212 -2.83 -0.95 -3.32
CA ALA A 212 -2.16 -0.70 -2.04
C ALA A 212 -0.68 -1.07 -2.09
N ARG A 213 -0.35 -2.25 -2.63
CA ARG A 213 1.04 -2.73 -2.72
C ARG A 213 1.88 -1.91 -3.70
N ILE A 214 1.31 -1.44 -4.81
CA ILE A 214 2.01 -0.52 -5.75
C ILE A 214 2.31 0.81 -5.06
N ILE A 215 1.33 1.37 -4.32
CA ILE A 215 1.50 2.66 -3.64
C ILE A 215 2.56 2.55 -2.55
N VAL A 216 2.53 1.48 -1.74
CA VAL A 216 3.55 1.23 -0.72
C VAL A 216 4.94 1.03 -1.35
N ALA A 217 5.05 0.30 -2.47
CA ALA A 217 6.33 0.19 -3.17
C ALA A 217 6.86 1.54 -3.64
N SER A 218 5.99 2.40 -4.17
CA SER A 218 6.38 3.74 -4.58
C SER A 218 6.83 4.60 -3.38
N LEU A 219 6.14 4.52 -2.24
CA LEU A 219 6.57 5.18 -1.00
C LEU A 219 7.92 4.65 -0.50
N ALA A 220 8.14 3.34 -0.55
CA ALA A 220 9.39 2.69 -0.17
C ALA A 220 10.58 3.19 -1.02
N VAL A 221 10.41 3.27 -2.34
CA VAL A 221 11.44 3.81 -3.24
C VAL A 221 11.76 5.27 -2.92
N GLU A 222 10.74 6.11 -2.70
CA GLU A 222 10.96 7.53 -2.39
C GLU A 222 11.60 7.75 -1.01
N ALA A 223 11.27 6.91 -0.03
CA ALA A 223 11.92 6.91 1.28
C ALA A 223 13.40 6.52 1.17
N ALA A 224 13.70 5.46 0.41
CA ALA A 224 15.05 4.93 0.26
C ALA A 224 16.01 5.95 -0.37
N ARG A 225 15.53 6.75 -1.33
CA ARG A 225 16.30 7.89 -1.92
C ARG A 225 16.78 8.92 -0.89
N SER A 226 16.15 8.95 0.29
CA SER A 226 16.50 9.84 1.39
C SER A 226 17.18 9.13 2.56
N ASN A 227 17.75 7.93 2.33
CA ASN A 227 18.33 7.03 3.34
C ASN A 227 17.35 6.72 4.48
N LYS A 228 16.08 6.46 4.13
CA LYS A 228 15.03 6.08 5.07
C LYS A 228 14.35 4.79 4.62
N GLY A 229 14.01 3.94 5.57
CA GLY A 229 13.12 2.81 5.35
C GLY A 229 11.71 3.09 5.82
N ILE A 230 10.77 2.23 5.41
CA ILE A 230 9.36 2.31 5.81
C ILE A 230 8.89 1.00 6.44
N CYS A 231 7.97 1.09 7.38
CA CYS A 231 7.21 -0.03 7.92
C CYS A 231 5.72 0.28 7.79
N VAL A 232 4.95 -0.61 7.17
CA VAL A 232 3.51 -0.42 7.04
C VAL A 232 2.84 -0.72 8.38
N LEU A 233 2.18 0.28 8.96
CA LEU A 233 1.42 0.13 10.20
C LEU A 233 0.07 -0.53 9.92
N TYR A 234 -0.64 -0.02 8.93
CA TYR A 234 -1.89 -0.60 8.47
C TYR A 234 -2.30 -0.02 7.11
N THR A 235 -3.11 -0.78 6.38
CA THR A 235 -3.85 -0.31 5.22
C THR A 235 -5.34 -0.52 5.49
N VAL A 236 -6.17 0.49 5.21
CA VAL A 236 -7.62 0.39 5.33
C VAL A 236 -8.25 0.63 3.97
N SER A 237 -9.05 -0.32 3.52
CA SER A 237 -9.90 -0.22 2.34
C SER A 237 -11.35 0.02 2.74
N LEU A 238 -11.95 1.07 2.18
CA LEU A 238 -13.38 1.35 2.32
C LEU A 238 -13.94 1.76 0.97
N GLU A 239 -14.86 0.93 0.45
CA GLU A 239 -15.35 1.04 -0.93
C GLU A 239 -14.17 1.05 -1.92
N ASP A 240 -13.95 2.18 -2.59
CA ASP A 240 -12.90 2.41 -3.58
C ASP A 240 -11.80 3.35 -3.06
N ALA A 241 -11.78 3.65 -1.76
CA ALA A 241 -10.76 4.48 -1.15
C ALA A 241 -9.81 3.64 -0.28
N LEU A 242 -8.54 4.06 -0.21
CA LEU A 242 -7.55 3.50 0.70
C LEU A 242 -7.02 4.56 1.66
N LEU A 243 -6.73 4.14 2.88
CA LEU A 243 -5.83 4.82 3.81
C LEU A 243 -4.61 3.92 4.04
N ILE A 244 -3.41 4.45 3.84
CA ILE A 244 -2.15 3.74 4.07
C ILE A 244 -1.39 4.51 5.14
N SER A 245 -1.05 3.84 6.25
CA SER A 245 -0.26 4.40 7.34
C SER A 245 1.09 3.71 7.41
N ILE A 246 2.17 4.49 7.39
CA ILE A 246 3.54 4.01 7.44
C ILE A 246 4.34 4.72 8.53
N ARG A 247 5.26 4.00 9.17
CA ARG A 247 6.29 4.56 10.05
C ARG A 247 7.61 4.65 9.28
N VAL A 248 8.31 5.77 9.40
CA VAL A 248 9.57 6.05 8.72
C VAL A 248 10.73 5.93 9.68
N THR A 249 11.77 5.19 9.30
CA THR A 249 12.99 5.05 10.09
C THR A 249 14.20 5.49 9.29
N LYS A 250 15.06 6.32 9.87
CA LYS A 250 16.28 6.81 9.23
C LYS A 250 17.40 5.77 9.32
N GLY A 251 18.11 5.55 8.22
CA GLY A 251 19.29 4.71 8.16
C GLY A 251 19.47 4.08 6.78
N PRO A 252 20.69 4.12 6.19
CA PRO A 252 20.94 3.55 4.87
C PRO A 252 20.67 2.03 4.83
N LYS A 253 21.13 1.28 5.84
CA LYS A 253 20.82 -0.16 5.94
C LYS A 253 19.31 -0.44 5.93
N ILE A 254 18.54 0.35 6.68
CA ILE A 254 17.08 0.19 6.75
C ILE A 254 16.42 0.56 5.41
N ALA A 255 17.00 1.51 4.67
CA ALA A 255 16.57 1.82 3.31
C ALA A 255 16.82 0.63 2.36
N ASP A 256 17.98 -0.02 2.44
CA ASP A 256 18.32 -1.20 1.64
C ASP A 256 17.37 -2.37 1.96
N ASP A 257 17.15 -2.65 3.26
CA ASP A 257 16.22 -3.68 3.73
C ASP A 257 14.78 -3.40 3.26
N THR A 258 14.39 -2.12 3.20
CA THR A 258 13.07 -1.70 2.69
C THR A 258 12.94 -1.98 1.19
N LEU A 259 14.01 -1.80 0.41
CA LEU A 259 13.99 -2.07 -1.03
C LEU A 259 13.91 -3.57 -1.35
N GLN A 260 14.46 -4.44 -0.49
CA GLN A 260 14.27 -5.90 -0.58
C GLN A 260 12.80 -6.30 -0.44
N SER A 261 11.98 -5.48 0.23
CA SER A 261 10.53 -5.67 0.34
C SER A 261 9.74 -5.31 -0.94
N ILE A 262 10.42 -4.99 -2.04
CA ILE A 262 9.81 -4.67 -3.33
C ILE A 262 10.08 -5.82 -4.32
N ALA A 263 9.01 -6.35 -4.93
CA ALA A 263 9.11 -7.41 -5.91
C ALA A 263 8.10 -7.23 -7.05
N HIS A 264 8.35 -7.93 -8.16
CA HIS A 264 7.37 -8.09 -9.23
C HIS A 264 6.47 -9.30 -8.95
N VAL A 265 5.29 -9.32 -9.55
CA VAL A 265 4.36 -10.46 -9.47
C VAL A 265 4.15 -11.03 -10.85
N LEU A 266 4.33 -12.34 -11.01
CA LEU A 266 3.84 -13.05 -12.17
C LEU A 266 2.35 -13.35 -11.97
N HIS A 267 1.52 -12.93 -12.91
CA HIS A 267 0.07 -13.06 -12.86
C HIS A 267 -0.46 -13.80 -14.09
N CYS A 268 -1.23 -14.87 -13.88
CA CYS A 268 -1.97 -15.55 -14.94
C CYS A 268 -3.24 -14.76 -15.29
N ARG A 269 -3.35 -14.28 -16.53
CA ARG A 269 -4.51 -13.52 -17.02
C ARG A 269 -5.77 -14.35 -17.20
N ILE A 270 -5.63 -15.67 -17.19
CA ILE A 270 -6.73 -16.61 -17.42
C ILE A 270 -7.45 -16.88 -16.10
N CYS A 271 -6.68 -17.22 -15.07
CA CYS A 271 -7.20 -17.78 -13.84
C CYS A 271 -6.93 -16.88 -12.62
N GLU A 272 -6.14 -15.82 -12.78
CA GLU A 272 -5.69 -14.91 -11.73
C GLU A 272 -4.84 -15.56 -10.62
N GLU A 273 -4.24 -16.73 -10.91
CA GLU A 273 -3.15 -17.26 -10.10
C GLU A 273 -1.94 -16.33 -10.17
N ARG A 274 -1.25 -16.15 -9.05
CA ARG A 274 -0.12 -15.24 -8.98
C ARG A 274 0.94 -15.67 -7.96
N THR A 275 2.16 -15.22 -8.19
CA THR A 275 3.27 -15.41 -7.26
C THR A 275 4.26 -14.25 -7.38
N PHE A 276 4.99 -13.96 -6.30
CA PHE A 276 6.08 -13.00 -6.34
C PHE A 276 7.29 -13.60 -7.05
N TYR A 277 8.01 -12.78 -7.81
CA TYR A 277 9.32 -13.16 -8.31
C TYR A 277 10.30 -13.33 -7.13
N PRO A 278 11.20 -14.32 -7.20
CA PRO A 278 12.26 -14.48 -6.21
C PRO A 278 13.22 -13.28 -6.22
N GLU A 279 13.89 -13.07 -5.09
CA GLU A 279 14.90 -12.02 -4.92
C GLU A 279 16.26 -12.43 -5.49
N ASN A 280 16.29 -12.91 -6.73
CA ASN A 280 17.54 -13.19 -7.42
C ASN A 280 17.75 -12.21 -8.57
N MET A 281 19.01 -11.85 -8.80
CA MET A 281 19.39 -11.04 -9.98
C MET A 281 19.36 -11.87 -11.26
N ALA A 282 19.35 -13.19 -11.15
CA ALA A 282 19.28 -14.11 -12.27
C ALA A 282 17.85 -14.12 -12.86
N PRO A 283 17.69 -14.04 -14.19
CA PRO A 283 16.41 -14.25 -14.83
C PRO A 283 15.84 -15.63 -14.49
N VAL A 284 14.53 -15.69 -14.25
CA VAL A 284 13.84 -16.98 -14.14
C VAL A 284 13.65 -17.55 -15.55
N GLU A 285 14.35 -18.64 -15.86
CA GLU A 285 14.33 -19.26 -17.21
C GLU A 285 12.93 -19.73 -17.63
N ALA A 286 12.18 -20.32 -16.69
CA ALA A 286 10.83 -20.85 -16.93
C ALA A 286 9.80 -20.18 -16.02
N PRO A 287 9.38 -18.92 -16.25
CA PRO A 287 8.51 -18.19 -15.32
C PRO A 287 7.19 -18.92 -15.02
N TYR A 288 6.64 -19.64 -15.99
CA TYR A 288 5.38 -20.38 -15.82
C TYR A 288 5.44 -21.48 -14.76
N SER A 289 6.62 -22.03 -14.43
CA SER A 289 6.77 -23.03 -13.38
C SER A 289 6.52 -22.47 -11.98
N MET A 290 6.63 -21.14 -11.81
CA MET A 290 6.34 -20.47 -10.54
C MET A 290 4.83 -20.39 -10.25
N LEU A 291 3.98 -20.52 -11.26
CA LEU A 291 2.53 -20.48 -11.08
C LEU A 291 2.00 -21.88 -10.75
N GLY A 292 1.13 -21.98 -9.74
CA GLY A 292 0.42 -23.22 -9.40
C GLY A 292 -0.63 -23.66 -10.43
N CYS A 293 -0.71 -23.01 -11.60
CA CYS A 293 -1.71 -23.28 -12.63
C CYS A 293 -1.07 -23.76 -13.95
N ASP A 294 -1.81 -24.55 -14.72
CA ASP A 294 -1.40 -25.11 -16.01
C ASP A 294 -2.06 -24.42 -17.21
N CYS A 295 -2.64 -23.23 -17.03
CA CYS A 295 -3.38 -22.52 -18.09
C CYS A 295 -2.56 -22.30 -19.37
N HIS A 296 -1.24 -22.15 -19.25
CA HIS A 296 -0.32 -22.01 -20.39
C HIS A 296 -0.23 -23.25 -21.28
N LYS A 297 -0.55 -24.44 -20.76
CA LYS A 297 -0.63 -25.69 -21.53
C LYS A 297 -1.96 -25.80 -22.28
N LYS A 298 -3.04 -25.27 -21.68
CA LYS A 298 -4.41 -25.38 -22.20
C LYS A 298 -4.77 -24.30 -23.22
N ILE A 299 -4.14 -23.13 -23.14
CA ILE A 299 -4.49 -21.95 -23.94
C ILE A 299 -3.24 -21.50 -24.71
N PRO A 300 -3.30 -21.36 -26.05
CA PRO A 300 -2.17 -20.92 -26.84
C PRO A 300 -1.78 -19.47 -26.52
N GLY A 301 -0.49 -19.17 -26.63
CA GLY A 301 0.07 -17.83 -26.44
C GLY A 301 0.46 -17.49 -25.00
N LYS A 302 0.89 -16.25 -24.78
CA LYS A 302 1.34 -15.80 -23.44
C LYS A 302 0.14 -15.64 -22.50
N THR A 303 -0.05 -16.58 -21.58
CA THR A 303 -1.15 -16.51 -20.60
C THR A 303 -0.83 -15.71 -19.33
N ALA A 304 0.44 -15.35 -19.09
CA ALA A 304 0.87 -14.64 -17.88
C ALA A 304 1.54 -13.30 -18.21
N VAL A 305 1.49 -12.36 -17.27
CA VAL A 305 2.11 -11.04 -17.34
C VAL A 305 2.82 -10.71 -16.04
N ILE A 306 3.83 -9.84 -16.12
CA ILE A 306 4.54 -9.31 -14.96
C ILE A 306 3.87 -8.01 -14.53
N LEU A 307 3.46 -7.95 -13.27
CA LEU A 307 2.91 -6.76 -12.62
C LEU A 307 3.94 -6.20 -11.65
N GLY A 308 3.86 -4.89 -11.39
CA GLY A 308 4.70 -4.24 -10.38
C GLY A 308 5.52 -3.06 -10.86
N PRO A 309 6.43 -2.55 -10.01
CA PRO A 309 6.83 -3.14 -8.72
C PRO A 309 5.72 -3.11 -7.64
N LEU A 310 5.79 -4.04 -6.68
CA LEU A 310 4.84 -4.17 -5.57
C LEU A 310 5.57 -4.37 -4.24
N TRP A 311 4.95 -3.91 -3.16
CA TRP A 311 5.33 -4.28 -1.81
C TRP A 311 4.96 -5.74 -1.54
N LYS A 312 5.96 -6.58 -1.25
CA LYS A 312 5.77 -7.99 -0.90
C LYS A 312 5.48 -8.20 0.59
N GLY A 313 5.92 -7.27 1.45
CA GLY A 313 5.78 -7.35 2.90
C GLY A 313 4.33 -7.28 3.39
N SER A 314 4.16 -7.33 4.71
CA SER A 314 2.85 -7.16 5.35
C SER A 314 2.28 -5.76 5.06
N LEU A 315 0.96 -5.68 4.95
CA LEU A 315 0.21 -4.42 4.89
C LEU A 315 -0.33 -4.00 6.27
N PHE A 316 0.01 -4.77 7.31
CA PHE A 316 -0.54 -4.63 8.67
C PHE A 316 0.51 -4.96 9.72
N ASP A 317 0.52 -4.16 10.78
CA ASP A 317 1.27 -4.38 12.01
C ASP A 317 0.29 -4.67 13.14
N TRP A 318 0.22 -5.94 13.58
CA TRP A 318 -0.67 -6.36 14.67
C TRP A 318 -0.47 -5.51 15.93
N PRO A 319 0.77 -5.26 16.41
CA PRO A 319 0.98 -4.49 17.64
C PRO A 319 0.41 -3.07 17.55
N CYS A 320 0.62 -2.40 16.42
CA CYS A 320 0.04 -1.10 16.17
C CYS A 320 -1.50 -1.16 16.16
N LEU A 321 -2.10 -2.10 15.43
CA LEU A 321 -3.56 -2.22 15.34
C LEU A 321 -4.23 -2.42 16.69
N GLN A 322 -3.56 -3.10 17.62
CA GLN A 322 -4.10 -3.37 18.96
C GLN A 322 -3.97 -2.16 19.87
N LYS A 323 -2.85 -1.45 19.80
CA LYS A 323 -2.69 -0.15 20.44
C LYS A 323 -3.71 0.88 19.95
N LEU A 324 -4.13 0.80 18.68
CA LEU A 324 -5.16 1.67 18.11
C LEU A 324 -6.55 1.45 18.73
N ILE A 325 -6.89 0.22 19.17
CA ILE A 325 -8.15 -0.02 19.90
C ILE A 325 -8.20 0.86 21.16
N GLU A 326 -7.12 0.84 21.95
CA GLU A 326 -7.06 1.59 23.20
C GLU A 326 -6.98 3.11 22.95
N ALA A 327 -6.22 3.55 21.95
CA ALA A 327 -6.18 4.96 21.56
C ALA A 327 -7.57 5.48 21.13
N GLY A 328 -8.31 4.68 20.35
CA GLY A 328 -9.67 5.03 19.95
C GLY A 328 -10.66 5.08 21.11
N ARG A 329 -10.48 4.22 22.13
CA ARG A 329 -11.34 4.20 23.34
C ARG A 329 -11.19 5.46 24.17
N LYS A 330 -9.94 5.91 24.37
CA LYS A 330 -9.65 7.15 25.12
C LYS A 330 -10.28 8.38 24.47
N ILE A 331 -10.38 8.41 23.15
CA ILE A 331 -10.96 9.52 22.37
C ILE A 331 -12.48 9.34 22.18
N THR A 332 -13.02 8.15 22.45
CA THR A 332 -14.43 7.79 22.21
C THR A 332 -14.82 7.88 20.73
N LEU A 333 -14.03 7.24 19.86
CA LEU A 333 -14.28 7.23 18.40
C LEU A 333 -15.57 6.51 18.00
N SER A 334 -15.99 6.73 16.76
CA SER A 334 -17.24 6.22 16.20
C SER A 334 -17.31 4.69 16.16
N LYS A 335 -18.53 4.13 16.19
CA LYS A 335 -18.74 2.69 15.97
C LYS A 335 -18.19 2.23 14.61
N THR A 336 -18.33 3.06 13.58
CA THR A 336 -17.81 2.79 12.23
C THR A 336 -16.30 2.56 12.23
N TYR A 337 -15.54 3.31 13.05
CA TYR A 337 -14.11 3.10 13.25
C TYR A 337 -13.82 1.71 13.81
N TYR A 338 -14.49 1.29 14.88
CA TYR A 338 -14.28 -0.04 15.48
C TYR A 338 -14.71 -1.18 14.56
N ASP A 339 -15.86 -1.04 13.88
CA ASP A 339 -16.35 -2.04 12.93
C ASP A 339 -15.37 -2.24 11.76
N LEU A 340 -14.66 -1.19 11.35
CA LEU A 340 -13.65 -1.26 10.30
C LEU A 340 -12.29 -1.76 10.83
N LEU A 341 -11.86 -1.29 12.00
CA LEU A 341 -10.63 -1.76 12.67
C LEU A 341 -10.69 -3.26 12.96
N GLN A 342 -11.83 -3.78 13.40
CA GLN A 342 -12.03 -5.20 13.63
C GLN A 342 -11.84 -6.02 12.34
N LYS A 343 -12.35 -5.54 11.20
CA LYS A 343 -12.13 -6.21 9.90
C LYS A 343 -10.65 -6.18 9.50
N VAL A 344 -9.96 -5.06 9.74
CA VAL A 344 -8.51 -4.96 9.46
C VAL A 344 -7.70 -5.90 10.35
N LEU A 345 -8.10 -6.09 11.61
CA LEU A 345 -7.50 -7.06 12.53
C LEU A 345 -7.72 -8.51 12.08
N GLU A 346 -8.93 -8.85 11.63
CA GLU A 346 -9.23 -10.17 11.03
C GLU A 346 -8.34 -10.44 9.81
N ASP A 347 -8.19 -9.46 8.92
CA ASP A 347 -7.29 -9.54 7.76
C ASP A 347 -5.83 -9.71 8.15
N CYS A 348 -5.37 -8.99 9.18
CA CYS A 348 -4.00 -9.03 9.68
C CYS A 348 -3.62 -10.40 10.22
N LEU A 349 -4.53 -11.02 10.97
CA LEU A 349 -4.31 -12.32 11.62
C LEU A 349 -4.51 -13.50 10.68
N CYS A 350 -5.45 -13.40 9.74
CA CYS A 350 -5.86 -14.49 8.84
C CYS A 350 -5.99 -15.84 9.58
N ASN A 351 -6.63 -15.82 10.75
CA ASN A 351 -6.82 -16.98 11.64
C ASN A 351 -5.53 -17.74 11.99
N SER A 352 -4.41 -17.04 12.21
CA SER A 352 -3.18 -17.64 12.73
C SER A 352 -3.46 -18.42 14.03
N PRO A 353 -2.93 -19.65 14.20
CA PRO A 353 -3.22 -20.51 15.35
C PRO A 353 -2.82 -19.93 16.72
N VAL A 354 -2.09 -18.80 16.74
CA VAL A 354 -1.76 -18.06 17.97
C VAL A 354 -3.01 -17.39 18.59
N VAL A 355 -4.07 -17.17 17.82
CA VAL A 355 -5.27 -16.44 18.25
C VAL A 355 -6.15 -17.24 19.22
N ASP A 356 -6.12 -18.58 19.19
CA ASP A 356 -6.87 -19.42 20.14
C ASP A 356 -6.43 -19.21 21.60
N LEU A 357 -5.22 -18.66 21.83
CA LEU A 357 -4.70 -18.32 23.16
C LEU A 357 -5.02 -16.89 23.62
N LEU A 358 -5.52 -16.03 22.73
CA LEU A 358 -5.79 -14.61 23.01
C LEU A 358 -7.27 -14.26 22.86
N ASN A 359 -8.16 -15.18 23.24
CA ASN A 359 -9.58 -14.88 23.41
C ASN A 359 -9.72 -13.64 24.31
N ILE A 360 -9.88 -12.49 23.66
CA ILE A 360 -10.26 -11.23 24.28
C ILE A 360 -11.61 -11.53 24.90
N ASN A 361 -11.64 -11.60 26.23
CA ASN A 361 -12.87 -11.69 27.00
C ASN A 361 -13.86 -10.66 26.46
N GLN A 362 -14.87 -11.12 25.73
CA GLN A 362 -16.05 -10.37 25.36
C GLN A 362 -16.97 -10.18 26.59
N SER A 363 -16.40 -9.82 27.74
CA SER A 363 -17.17 -9.38 28.90
C SER A 363 -17.45 -7.89 28.73
N GLY A 364 -18.47 -7.56 27.94
CA GLY A 364 -18.90 -6.18 27.71
C GLY A 364 -20.20 -6.01 26.92
N PHE A 365 -20.76 -7.07 26.36
CA PHE A 365 -22.09 -7.04 25.76
C PHE A 365 -22.87 -8.27 26.22
N HIS A 366 -23.58 -8.13 27.34
CA HIS A 366 -24.65 -9.06 27.69
C HIS A 366 -25.96 -8.54 27.10
N ASP A 367 -26.50 -9.27 26.12
CA ASP A 367 -27.94 -9.48 26.03
C ASP A 367 -28.19 -10.97 26.22
N GLY A 368 -29.01 -11.29 27.21
CA GLY A 368 -29.11 -12.62 27.78
C GLY A 368 -29.85 -13.60 26.86
N HIS A 369 -29.22 -14.73 26.56
CA HIS A 369 -29.90 -16.02 26.42
C HIS A 369 -28.93 -17.16 26.80
N LYS A 370 -29.43 -18.06 27.64
CA LYS A 370 -28.71 -19.11 28.39
C LYS A 370 -27.88 -20.05 27.51
N SER A 371 -26.63 -20.30 27.88
CA SER A 371 -25.84 -21.45 27.41
C SER A 371 -25.75 -22.52 28.50
N VAL A 372 -25.88 -23.78 28.09
CA VAL A 372 -25.75 -24.98 28.92
C VAL A 372 -24.26 -25.31 29.03
N ALA A 373 -23.81 -25.58 30.26
CA ALA A 373 -22.44 -25.90 30.60
C ALA A 373 -21.98 -27.25 30.02
N ALA A 374 -20.72 -27.33 29.58
CA ALA A 374 -20.00 -28.58 29.36
C ALA A 374 -18.74 -28.55 30.22
N GLU A 375 -18.69 -29.45 31.19
CA GLU A 375 -17.63 -29.63 32.18
C GLU A 375 -16.32 -30.10 31.54
N THR A 376 -15.22 -29.56 32.04
CA THR A 376 -13.86 -29.87 31.64
C THR A 376 -13.34 -31.06 32.45
N LEU A 377 -13.02 -32.17 31.79
CA LEU A 377 -12.29 -33.29 32.39
C LEU A 377 -10.80 -33.15 32.10
N ALA A 378 -10.04 -32.84 33.15
CA ALA A 378 -8.59 -32.84 33.16
C ALA A 378 -8.04 -34.29 33.14
N SER A 379 -7.08 -34.56 32.27
CA SER A 379 -6.10 -35.65 32.46
C SER A 379 -4.80 -35.28 31.74
N ARG A 380 -3.77 -34.96 32.53
CA ARG A 380 -2.59 -35.78 32.86
C ARG A 380 -1.48 -35.71 31.81
N ASN A 381 -0.47 -34.92 32.16
CA ASN A 381 0.86 -34.90 31.55
C ASN A 381 1.49 -36.29 31.56
N THR A 382 2.03 -36.68 30.41
CA THR A 382 3.20 -37.57 30.36
C THR A 382 4.13 -37.05 29.26
N ASP A 383 5.37 -36.78 29.65
CA ASP A 383 6.49 -36.43 28.79
C ASP A 383 6.80 -37.58 27.82
N VAL A 384 6.84 -37.28 26.52
CA VAL A 384 7.65 -38.04 25.56
C VAL A 384 8.26 -37.07 24.57
N SER A 385 9.57 -36.86 24.73
CA SER A 385 10.46 -36.26 23.74
C SER A 385 10.48 -37.10 22.46
N GLY A 386 10.08 -36.52 21.33
CA GLY A 386 10.20 -37.13 20.01
C GLY A 386 10.10 -36.09 18.90
N GLU A 387 11.25 -35.75 18.30
CA GLU A 387 11.32 -34.93 17.09
C GLU A 387 10.55 -35.62 15.93
N MET A 388 9.50 -34.98 15.41
CA MET A 388 8.84 -35.41 14.18
C MET A 388 9.37 -34.61 12.98
N LYS A 389 10.23 -35.25 12.17
CA LYS A 389 10.53 -34.82 10.80
C LYS A 389 9.31 -35.07 9.89
N PRO A 390 9.07 -34.21 8.88
CA PRO A 390 8.02 -34.45 7.89
C PRO A 390 8.38 -35.65 6.99
N PRO A 391 7.39 -36.44 6.53
CA PRO A 391 7.64 -37.61 5.70
C PRO A 391 8.09 -37.22 4.28
N PRO A 392 8.93 -38.04 3.62
CA PRO A 392 9.38 -37.79 2.26
C PRO A 392 8.26 -38.14 1.25
N LEU A 393 8.12 -37.29 0.24
CA LEU A 393 7.29 -37.54 -0.93
C LEU A 393 8.09 -38.43 -1.91
N ASP A 394 7.70 -39.70 -2.07
CA ASP A 394 7.79 -40.31 -3.40
C ASP A 394 6.93 -41.57 -3.62
N SER A 395 6.39 -41.62 -4.84
CA SER A 395 5.96 -42.77 -5.65
C SER A 395 4.63 -43.52 -5.37
N GLN A 396 3.85 -43.55 -6.46
CA GLN A 396 2.98 -44.62 -6.96
C GLN A 396 1.65 -44.92 -6.25
N TYR A 397 0.56 -44.44 -6.86
CA TYR A 397 -0.72 -45.13 -6.83
C TYR A 397 -1.19 -45.39 -8.27
N ASP A 398 -1.26 -46.68 -8.62
CA ASP A 398 -1.97 -47.18 -9.80
C ASP A 398 -3.47 -46.91 -9.67
N ILE A 399 -4.07 -46.40 -10.75
CA ILE A 399 -5.53 -46.26 -10.88
C ILE A 399 -5.98 -47.11 -12.07
N ASP A 400 -6.74 -48.16 -11.77
CA ASP A 400 -7.47 -48.98 -12.74
C ASP A 400 -8.50 -48.13 -13.50
N ILE A 401 -8.28 -47.96 -14.80
CA ILE A 401 -9.22 -47.29 -15.71
C ILE A 401 -10.09 -48.34 -16.39
N LYS A 402 -11.36 -48.43 -15.99
CA LYS A 402 -12.41 -49.05 -16.82
C LYS A 402 -12.70 -48.13 -18.02
N LYS A 403 -12.13 -48.47 -19.17
CA LYS A 403 -12.45 -47.86 -20.47
C LYS A 403 -13.89 -48.22 -20.86
N ASN A 404 -14.69 -47.22 -21.19
CA ASN A 404 -15.89 -47.40 -22.00
C ASN A 404 -15.62 -46.78 -23.37
N SER A 405 -15.49 -47.65 -24.36
CA SER A 405 -15.28 -47.36 -25.77
C SER A 405 -16.56 -46.80 -26.40
N ASN A 406 -16.44 -45.70 -27.13
CA ASN A 406 -17.21 -45.56 -28.37
C ASN A 406 -16.38 -44.74 -29.35
N GLU A 407 -15.95 -45.44 -30.39
CA GLU A 407 -15.28 -44.93 -31.57
C GLU A 407 -16.23 -44.08 -32.42
N ASN A 408 -15.69 -43.06 -33.06
CA ASN A 408 -16.05 -42.75 -34.44
C ASN A 408 -14.86 -42.05 -35.11
N ASN A 409 -14.11 -42.85 -35.86
CA ASN A 409 -13.08 -42.44 -36.79
C ASN A 409 -13.69 -41.71 -38.00
N LYS A 410 -13.12 -40.56 -38.35
CA LYS A 410 -12.95 -40.16 -39.76
C LYS A 410 -11.58 -39.52 -39.95
N THR A 411 -10.70 -40.30 -40.55
CA THR A 411 -9.41 -39.94 -41.15
C THR A 411 -9.63 -39.18 -42.47
N LEU A 412 -8.66 -38.35 -42.88
CA LEU A 412 -8.16 -38.06 -44.25
C LEU A 412 -7.24 -36.82 -44.16
N THR A 413 -5.91 -36.98 -44.05
CA THR A 413 -4.85 -37.02 -45.10
C THR A 413 -4.40 -35.64 -45.64
N SER A 414 -3.12 -35.36 -45.36
CA SER A 414 -2.04 -34.75 -46.17
C SER A 414 -2.37 -33.86 -47.38
N SER A 415 -1.68 -32.72 -47.49
CA SER A 415 -0.47 -32.53 -48.35
C SER A 415 -0.24 -31.05 -48.68
N ASP A 416 1.02 -30.60 -48.57
CA ASP A 416 1.77 -29.73 -49.52
C ASP A 416 1.24 -28.34 -49.93
N LEU A 417 2.00 -27.34 -50.37
CA LEU A 417 3.40 -26.87 -50.36
C LEU A 417 3.34 -25.50 -51.08
N GLY A 418 4.08 -24.49 -50.62
CA GLY A 418 4.56 -23.33 -51.42
C GLY A 418 3.50 -22.37 -52.01
N ARG A 419 3.81 -21.19 -52.56
CA ARG A 419 4.97 -20.29 -52.55
C ARG A 419 4.48 -18.98 -53.22
N GLU A 420 5.01 -17.84 -52.77
CA GLU A 420 5.31 -16.61 -53.54
C GLU A 420 4.23 -15.83 -54.36
N THR A 421 4.00 -14.59 -53.88
CA THR A 421 4.09 -13.27 -54.56
C THR A 421 3.43 -12.95 -55.91
N GLN A 422 2.71 -11.81 -55.86
CA GLN A 422 2.75 -10.64 -56.75
C GLN A 422 1.70 -10.41 -57.87
N THR A 423 1.20 -9.17 -57.82
CA THR A 423 0.71 -8.29 -58.91
C THR A 423 -0.67 -8.50 -59.55
N GLY A 424 -1.61 -7.65 -59.13
CA GLY A 424 -2.20 -6.58 -59.95
C GLY A 424 -3.13 -6.93 -61.12
N LYS A 425 -4.40 -6.51 -61.02
CA LYS A 425 -5.10 -5.73 -62.08
C LYS A 425 -6.41 -5.14 -61.58
N CYS A 426 -6.70 -3.95 -62.12
CA CYS A 426 -7.80 -3.05 -61.82
C CYS A 426 -8.82 -3.07 -62.97
N SER A 427 -10.10 -2.83 -62.69
CA SER A 427 -11.15 -2.42 -63.64
C SER A 427 -12.33 -1.88 -62.79
N SER A 428 -12.49 -0.55 -62.65
CA SER A 428 -13.21 0.39 -63.54
C SER A 428 -14.74 0.40 -63.36
N GLY A 429 -15.29 1.56 -62.99
CA GLY A 429 -16.73 1.89 -63.03
C GLY A 429 -17.14 3.14 -62.24
N GLU A 430 -17.00 4.33 -62.87
CA GLU A 430 -17.92 5.51 -62.92
C GLU A 430 -18.35 6.25 -61.62
N CYS A 431 -17.96 7.53 -61.45
CA CYS A 431 -18.65 8.81 -61.76
C CYS A 431 -19.85 9.14 -60.82
N ALA A 432 -20.07 10.32 -60.24
CA ALA A 432 -19.75 11.70 -60.65
C ALA A 432 -19.76 12.70 -59.45
N ALA A 433 -19.25 13.89 -59.72
CA ALA A 433 -18.94 15.00 -58.82
C ALA A 433 -20.12 15.91 -58.42
N LYS A 434 -19.93 16.73 -57.36
CA LYS A 434 -19.93 18.21 -57.46
C LYS A 434 -19.36 18.91 -56.22
N LYS A 435 -18.35 19.76 -56.49
CA LYS A 435 -17.72 20.81 -55.67
C LYS A 435 -18.49 22.14 -55.84
N LYS A 436 -18.30 23.06 -54.88
CA LYS A 436 -17.88 24.48 -55.07
C LYS A 436 -17.64 25.11 -53.66
N GLU A 437 -16.42 25.57 -53.31
CA GLU A 437 -15.80 26.91 -53.58
C GLU A 437 -16.51 28.05 -52.82
N ASP A 438 -15.89 29.10 -52.27
CA ASP A 438 -14.50 29.58 -52.23
C ASP A 438 -14.43 30.77 -51.23
N THR A 439 -13.22 31.18 -50.78
CA THR A 439 -12.69 32.56 -50.82
C THR A 439 -11.53 32.81 -49.84
N ARG A 440 -10.39 33.17 -50.44
CA ARG A 440 -9.22 33.83 -49.85
C ARG A 440 -9.45 35.34 -49.68
N ARG A 441 -8.72 35.97 -48.74
CA ARG A 441 -7.95 37.20 -49.03
C ARG A 441 -6.73 37.33 -48.11
N SER A 442 -5.67 37.89 -48.69
CA SER A 442 -4.25 37.82 -48.37
C SER A 442 -3.63 39.23 -48.24
N LYS A 443 -2.41 39.31 -47.68
CA LYS A 443 -1.20 40.09 -48.12
C LYS A 443 -0.11 40.09 -47.03
N GLU A 444 1.09 39.51 -47.23
CA GLU A 444 2.32 39.97 -47.95
C GLU A 444 3.20 40.93 -47.11
N LEU A 445 4.53 40.82 -46.96
CA LEU A 445 5.63 40.57 -47.94
C LEU A 445 6.91 39.93 -47.36
N CYS A 446 7.71 39.32 -48.26
CA CYS A 446 9.09 38.79 -48.18
C CYS A 446 10.18 39.90 -48.14
N ASP A 447 11.52 39.70 -48.05
CA ASP A 447 12.44 38.70 -48.66
C ASP A 447 13.90 38.82 -48.07
N PRO A 448 14.98 38.14 -48.57
CA PRO A 448 15.96 37.38 -47.76
C PRO A 448 17.45 37.80 -47.97
N ASP A 449 18.44 37.11 -47.35
CA ASP A 449 19.42 36.28 -48.09
C ASP A 449 20.61 35.69 -47.27
N HIS A 450 21.08 34.57 -47.82
CA HIS A 450 22.39 33.92 -47.81
C HIS A 450 22.85 32.87 -46.76
N SER A 451 23.24 31.76 -47.39
CA SER A 451 23.78 30.46 -47.00
C SER A 451 25.28 30.46 -46.69
N GLU A 452 25.73 29.54 -45.82
CA GLU A 452 26.76 28.55 -46.20
C GLU A 452 26.89 27.43 -45.15
N MET A 453 27.01 26.21 -45.67
CA MET A 453 27.30 24.96 -44.95
C MET A 453 28.82 24.74 -44.93
N GLY A 454 29.40 24.45 -43.77
CA GLY A 454 30.81 24.09 -43.63
C GLY A 454 30.99 22.89 -42.70
N GLN A 455 31.46 21.77 -43.25
CA GLN A 455 32.07 20.66 -42.52
C GLN A 455 33.35 21.12 -41.82
N ILE A 456 33.62 20.69 -40.59
CA ILE A 456 34.97 20.79 -40.01
C ILE A 456 35.36 19.48 -39.32
N ALA A 457 36.57 19.05 -39.68
CA ALA A 457 37.25 17.81 -39.36
C ALA A 457 37.72 17.72 -37.90
N CYS A 458 38.04 16.50 -37.50
CA CYS A 458 38.80 16.18 -36.29
C CYS A 458 40.27 16.60 -36.48
N GLU A 459 40.80 17.46 -35.61
CA GLU A 459 42.24 17.54 -35.33
C GLU A 459 42.48 17.83 -33.84
N GLU A 460 43.54 17.20 -33.33
CA GLU A 460 43.95 17.12 -31.94
C GLU A 460 44.71 18.37 -31.44
N ASN A 461 44.71 18.51 -30.10
CA ASN A 461 45.73 19.14 -29.25
C ASN A 461 46.00 20.66 -29.40
N THR A 462 45.68 21.42 -28.35
CA THR A 462 46.67 21.86 -27.34
C THR A 462 46.00 22.72 -26.26
N ALA A 463 46.40 22.50 -25.01
CA ALA A 463 45.89 23.19 -23.82
C ALA A 463 46.52 24.58 -23.65
N VAL A 464 45.72 25.60 -23.31
CA VAL A 464 46.18 26.80 -22.57
C VAL A 464 45.08 27.27 -21.62
N GLU A 465 45.46 27.37 -20.35
CA GLU A 465 44.66 27.65 -19.15
C GLU A 465 44.06 29.08 -19.10
N ARG A 466 42.90 29.23 -18.46
CA ARG A 466 42.48 30.50 -17.84
C ARG A 466 42.06 30.27 -16.38
N ASN A 467 42.74 30.99 -15.51
CA ASN A 467 42.69 30.95 -14.05
C ASN A 467 41.31 31.31 -13.44
N PHE A 468 40.87 30.53 -12.44
CA PHE A 468 39.89 30.94 -11.43
C PHE A 468 40.60 31.14 -10.07
N PRO A 469 40.17 32.10 -9.23
CA PRO A 469 40.84 32.42 -7.98
C PRO A 469 40.69 31.31 -6.91
N LYS A 470 41.80 31.08 -6.18
CA LYS A 470 42.00 30.03 -5.19
C LYS A 470 41.15 30.25 -3.93
N GLN A 471 40.40 29.22 -3.52
CA GLN A 471 39.91 29.10 -2.13
C GLN A 471 41.00 28.43 -1.28
N GLU A 472 41.26 29.01 -0.11
CA GLU A 472 42.26 28.54 0.84
C GLU A 472 41.90 27.17 1.44
N HIS A 473 42.85 26.24 1.35
CA HIS A 473 42.78 24.92 1.96
C HIS A 473 43.02 25.00 3.47
N PHE A 474 41.97 24.75 4.27
CA PHE A 474 42.17 24.33 5.66
C PHE A 474 42.52 22.83 5.68
N LYS A 475 43.81 22.54 5.93
CA LYS A 475 44.35 21.18 6.09
C LYS A 475 43.72 20.51 7.31
N ARG A 476 43.12 19.32 7.13
CA ARG A 476 43.05 18.30 8.19
C ARG A 476 43.93 17.14 7.76
N GLU A 477 44.97 16.92 8.55
CA GLU A 477 45.98 15.87 8.36
C GLU A 477 45.34 14.49 8.46
N ALA A 478 45.60 13.66 7.45
CA ALA A 478 45.37 12.23 7.50
C ALA A 478 46.45 11.62 8.39
N SER A 479 46.10 11.26 9.63
CA SER A 479 46.92 10.37 10.44
C SER A 479 46.39 8.94 10.30
N THR A 480 47.20 8.12 9.66
CA THR A 480 47.14 6.66 9.76
C THR A 480 47.39 6.26 11.20
N ARG A 481 46.35 5.80 11.90
CA ARG A 481 46.49 5.06 13.16
C ARG A 481 45.78 3.71 13.05
N ASP A 482 46.66 2.74 12.96
CA ASP A 482 46.63 1.32 13.27
C ASP A 482 45.46 0.77 14.09
N LEU A 483 45.17 -0.49 13.79
CA LEU A 483 44.19 -1.37 14.42
C LEU A 483 44.53 -1.58 15.90
N GLY A 484 43.66 -1.12 16.78
CA GLY A 484 43.73 -1.37 18.21
C GLY A 484 42.36 -1.72 18.77
N SER A 485 42.16 -3.00 19.08
CA SER A 485 41.03 -3.53 19.83
C SER A 485 40.84 -2.75 21.13
N ARG A 486 39.70 -2.08 21.29
CA ARG A 486 39.17 -1.67 22.58
C ARG A 486 37.69 -1.97 22.61
N ASP A 487 37.34 -2.84 23.54
CA ASP A 487 36.01 -3.37 23.83
C ASP A 487 34.99 -2.26 24.11
N GLY A 488 34.41 -1.72 23.05
CA GLY A 488 33.15 -1.00 23.09
C GLY A 488 32.05 -1.98 22.75
N VAL A 489 31.25 -2.35 23.75
CA VAL A 489 30.05 -3.19 23.57
C VAL A 489 29.27 -2.69 22.35
N PRO A 490 29.11 -3.49 21.29
CA PRO A 490 28.29 -3.07 20.16
C PRO A 490 26.86 -2.97 20.65
N ASP A 491 26.24 -1.80 20.46
CA ASP A 491 24.78 -1.62 20.56
C ASP A 491 24.11 -2.45 19.46
N SER A 492 24.07 -3.76 19.70
CA SER A 492 23.65 -4.84 18.80
C SER A 492 22.14 -5.11 18.89
N LYS A 493 21.35 -4.14 19.39
CA LYS A 493 19.92 -4.33 19.68
C LYS A 493 18.97 -3.50 18.79
N ARG A 494 19.34 -3.14 17.58
CA ARG A 494 18.39 -2.55 16.62
C ARG A 494 18.13 -3.48 15.44
N PRO A 495 17.04 -4.27 15.46
CA PRO A 495 16.71 -5.09 14.33
C PRO A 495 16.31 -4.22 13.13
N CYS A 496 16.88 -4.56 11.98
CA CYS A 496 16.39 -4.22 10.65
C CYS A 496 14.91 -4.62 10.53
N TYR A 497 14.05 -3.66 10.18
CA TYR A 497 12.59 -3.79 10.25
C TYR A 497 11.94 -4.52 9.05
N ALA A 498 12.74 -5.10 8.14
CA ALA A 498 12.22 -5.85 6.99
C ALA A 498 11.55 -7.18 7.36
N ASP A 499 11.86 -7.73 8.54
CA ASP A 499 11.20 -8.90 9.11
C ASP A 499 10.95 -8.68 10.61
N VAL A 500 9.98 -7.85 10.93
CA VAL A 500 9.45 -7.73 12.30
C VAL A 500 8.83 -9.07 12.68
N LYS A 501 9.67 -10.00 13.18
CA LYS A 501 9.30 -11.25 13.86
C LYS A 501 8.68 -10.98 15.24
N TYR A 502 7.90 -9.91 15.42
CA TYR A 502 7.57 -9.42 16.76
C TYR A 502 6.42 -10.14 17.47
N THR A 503 5.78 -11.14 16.88
CA THR A 503 4.57 -11.72 17.52
C THR A 503 4.45 -13.24 17.42
N GLY A 504 5.38 -13.94 16.78
CA GLY A 504 5.18 -15.36 16.45
C GLY A 504 3.97 -15.60 15.51
N VAL A 505 3.30 -14.54 15.04
CA VAL A 505 2.18 -14.57 14.11
C VAL A 505 2.75 -14.37 12.70
N ALA A 506 2.63 -15.38 11.85
CA ALA A 506 2.99 -15.26 10.45
C ALA A 506 2.11 -14.20 9.77
N PRO A 507 2.68 -13.30 8.94
CA PRO A 507 1.91 -12.27 8.26
C PRO A 507 0.82 -12.91 7.37
N ALA A 508 -0.29 -12.17 7.21
CA ALA A 508 -1.39 -12.62 6.39
C ALA A 508 -0.93 -12.90 4.94
N PRO A 509 -1.46 -13.96 4.30
CA PRO A 509 -1.14 -14.28 2.90
C PRO A 509 -1.37 -13.06 2.00
N PRO A 510 -0.49 -12.81 1.01
CA PRO A 510 -0.67 -11.71 0.09
C PRO A 510 -1.84 -11.97 -0.86
N PHE A 511 -2.58 -10.91 -1.16
CA PHE A 511 -3.76 -10.91 -2.01
C PHE A 511 -4.95 -11.70 -1.44
N TYR A 512 -6.05 -11.68 -2.17
CA TYR A 512 -7.27 -12.41 -1.84
C TYR A 512 -7.90 -13.00 -3.11
N TYR A 513 -8.86 -13.89 -2.94
CA TYR A 513 -9.64 -14.48 -4.01
C TYR A 513 -11.09 -14.02 -3.91
N SER A 514 -11.64 -13.46 -4.98
CA SER A 514 -13.07 -13.19 -5.04
C SER A 514 -13.82 -14.50 -5.21
N VAL A 515 -14.83 -14.74 -4.38
CA VAL A 515 -15.69 -15.94 -4.45
C VAL A 515 -17.09 -15.60 -4.95
N HIS A 516 -17.21 -14.56 -5.78
CA HIS A 516 -18.49 -14.09 -6.30
C HIS A 516 -18.92 -14.85 -7.59
N SER A 517 -20.23 -15.11 -7.74
CA SER A 517 -20.84 -15.95 -8.77
C SER A 517 -20.55 -15.58 -10.23
N LYS A 518 -20.31 -14.29 -10.51
CA LYS A 518 -20.24 -13.74 -11.87
C LYS A 518 -19.20 -14.40 -12.79
N LYS A 519 -18.12 -14.99 -12.27
CA LYS A 519 -17.09 -15.68 -13.08
C LYS A 519 -17.13 -17.21 -13.01
N LEU A 520 -17.87 -17.77 -12.04
CA LEU A 520 -17.91 -19.22 -11.78
C LEU A 520 -19.09 -19.91 -12.51
N GLY A 521 -19.77 -19.20 -13.43
CA GLY A 521 -20.88 -19.73 -14.20
C GLY A 521 -22.14 -19.97 -13.36
N LYS A 522 -23.05 -20.83 -13.85
CA LYS A 522 -24.31 -21.21 -13.15
C LYS A 522 -24.09 -22.18 -11.97
N VAL A 523 -22.88 -22.24 -11.41
CA VAL A 523 -22.57 -23.13 -10.29
C VAL A 523 -23.18 -22.55 -9.01
N ARG A 524 -23.88 -23.39 -8.24
CA ARG A 524 -24.38 -23.02 -6.92
C ARG A 524 -23.19 -22.91 -5.96
N LEU A 525 -22.76 -21.69 -5.70
CA LEU A 525 -21.62 -21.44 -4.82
C LEU A 525 -22.00 -21.67 -3.34
N PRO A 526 -21.11 -22.28 -2.54
CA PRO A 526 -21.24 -22.31 -1.09
C PRO A 526 -21.25 -20.89 -0.51
N LYS A 527 -21.80 -20.74 0.70
CA LYS A 527 -21.72 -19.44 1.39
C LYS A 527 -20.27 -19.14 1.75
N GLN A 528 -19.87 -17.86 1.74
CA GLN A 528 -18.50 -17.44 2.11
C GLN A 528 -18.03 -18.01 3.46
N LYS A 529 -18.94 -18.11 4.45
CA LYS A 529 -18.65 -18.72 5.75
C LYS A 529 -18.32 -20.22 5.64
N GLU A 530 -19.02 -20.95 4.78
CA GLU A 530 -18.79 -22.39 4.54
C GLU A 530 -17.44 -22.60 3.84
N ILE A 531 -17.07 -21.73 2.90
CA ILE A 531 -15.76 -21.77 2.23
C ILE A 531 -14.64 -21.58 3.26
N ILE A 532 -14.77 -20.57 4.13
CA ILE A 532 -13.78 -20.30 5.19
C ILE A 532 -13.65 -21.50 6.13
N GLN A 533 -14.78 -22.05 6.61
CA GLN A 533 -14.78 -23.20 7.51
C GLN A 533 -14.15 -24.46 6.88
N GLN A 534 -14.42 -24.71 5.61
CA GLN A 534 -13.85 -25.84 4.88
C GLN A 534 -12.33 -25.69 4.71
N LEU A 535 -11.86 -24.51 4.32
CA LEU A 535 -10.41 -24.23 4.19
C LEU A 535 -9.69 -24.35 5.53
N GLN A 536 -10.29 -23.82 6.61
CA GLN A 536 -9.75 -23.94 7.96
C GLN A 536 -9.71 -25.40 8.44
N ALA A 537 -10.74 -26.20 8.13
CA ALA A 537 -10.77 -27.63 8.46
C ALA A 537 -9.71 -28.44 7.71
N LEU A 538 -9.26 -27.97 6.54
CA LEU A 538 -8.12 -28.52 5.80
C LEU A 538 -6.76 -28.02 6.31
N GLY A 539 -6.73 -27.18 7.34
CA GLY A 539 -5.50 -26.63 7.93
C GLY A 539 -4.95 -25.38 7.24
N PHE A 540 -5.67 -24.81 6.28
CA PHE A 540 -5.27 -23.55 5.65
C PHE A 540 -5.71 -22.34 6.47
N ARG A 541 -4.87 -21.31 6.49
CA ARG A 541 -5.29 -20.00 6.99
C ARG A 541 -6.33 -19.45 6.06
N CYS A 542 -7.45 -19.01 6.61
CA CYS A 542 -8.51 -18.39 5.81
C CYS A 542 -9.32 -17.40 6.65
N CYS A 543 -9.60 -16.24 6.07
CA CYS A 543 -10.49 -15.24 6.65
C CYS A 543 -11.24 -14.46 5.55
N ARG A 544 -12.18 -13.61 5.96
CA ARG A 544 -12.73 -12.56 5.08
C ARG A 544 -11.66 -11.51 4.82
N THR A 545 -11.89 -10.65 3.83
CA THR A 545 -11.06 -9.47 3.65
C THR A 545 -11.87 -8.18 3.62
N HIS A 546 -11.37 -7.14 4.29
CA HIS A 546 -11.96 -5.80 4.23
C HIS A 546 -11.76 -5.12 2.86
N PHE A 547 -10.81 -5.59 2.04
CA PHE A 547 -10.62 -5.09 0.68
C PHE A 547 -11.85 -5.34 -0.21
N GLU A 548 -12.47 -6.52 -0.11
CA GLU A 548 -13.60 -6.88 -0.95
C GLU A 548 -14.60 -7.79 -0.23
N LYS A 549 -15.88 -7.40 -0.24
CA LYS A 549 -16.94 -7.99 0.58
C LYS A 549 -17.10 -9.50 0.40
N TYR A 550 -17.02 -9.96 -0.85
CA TYR A 550 -17.22 -11.36 -1.23
C TYR A 550 -15.91 -12.09 -1.51
N ALA A 551 -14.80 -11.65 -0.92
CA ALA A 551 -13.51 -12.28 -1.08
C ALA A 551 -13.07 -13.03 0.18
N VAL A 552 -12.19 -14.01 -0.02
CA VAL A 552 -11.49 -14.73 1.05
C VAL A 552 -9.99 -14.55 0.87
N ARG A 553 -9.29 -14.36 1.97
CA ARG A 553 -7.82 -14.39 2.01
C ARG A 553 -7.40 -15.73 2.57
N THR A 554 -6.50 -16.42 1.87
CA THR A 554 -6.04 -17.75 2.27
C THR A 554 -4.65 -18.06 1.70
N ASP A 555 -3.91 -18.94 2.39
CA ASP A 555 -2.69 -19.56 1.86
C ASP A 555 -2.94 -20.88 1.12
N ALA A 556 -4.20 -21.31 1.00
CA ALA A 556 -4.56 -22.46 0.20
C ALA A 556 -4.21 -22.24 -1.28
N PRO A 557 -3.56 -23.22 -1.94
CA PRO A 557 -3.42 -23.22 -3.39
C PRO A 557 -4.77 -23.04 -4.08
N ARG A 558 -4.80 -22.23 -5.14
CA ARG A 558 -6.04 -21.94 -5.87
C ARG A 558 -6.78 -23.20 -6.35
N LYS A 559 -6.08 -24.29 -6.69
CA LYS A 559 -6.70 -25.56 -7.07
C LYS A 559 -7.66 -26.08 -5.97
N ILE A 560 -7.26 -25.98 -4.71
CA ILE A 560 -8.06 -26.39 -3.54
C ILE A 560 -9.25 -25.46 -3.33
N LEU A 561 -9.05 -24.14 -3.48
CA LEU A 561 -10.15 -23.18 -3.43
C LEU A 561 -11.20 -23.49 -4.53
N MET A 562 -10.75 -23.79 -5.74
CA MET A 562 -11.64 -24.09 -6.87
C MET A 562 -12.42 -25.40 -6.68
N SER A 563 -11.82 -26.42 -6.06
CA SER A 563 -12.55 -27.66 -5.73
C SER A 563 -13.65 -27.41 -4.69
N ILE A 564 -13.39 -26.57 -3.68
CA ILE A 564 -14.41 -26.16 -2.68
C ILE A 564 -15.55 -25.35 -3.32
N LEU A 565 -15.22 -24.48 -4.27
CA LEU A 565 -16.22 -23.69 -5.00
C LEU A 565 -17.08 -24.54 -5.96
N GLY A 566 -16.77 -25.83 -6.14
CA GLY A 566 -17.45 -26.71 -7.09
C GLY A 566 -17.11 -26.41 -8.55
N ALA A 567 -15.98 -25.74 -8.80
CA ALA A 567 -15.52 -25.30 -10.12
C ALA A 567 -14.25 -26.03 -10.61
N GLY A 568 -13.76 -27.03 -9.86
CA GLY A 568 -12.65 -27.90 -10.26
C GLY A 568 -13.13 -29.16 -11.00
N GLU A 569 -12.26 -29.72 -11.84
CA GLU A 569 -12.46 -31.02 -12.53
C GLU A 569 -12.56 -32.19 -11.52
N ASP A 570 -11.95 -32.04 -10.33
CA ASP A 570 -11.98 -33.00 -9.23
C ASP A 570 -12.96 -32.53 -8.13
N LYS A 571 -14.08 -33.25 -7.94
CA LYS A 571 -14.94 -33.05 -6.76
C LYS A 571 -14.24 -33.61 -5.53
N VAL A 572 -13.78 -32.75 -4.63
CA VAL A 572 -13.39 -33.18 -3.28
C VAL A 572 -14.67 -33.52 -2.52
N ILE A 573 -14.96 -34.82 -2.40
CA ILE A 573 -16.07 -35.32 -1.57
C ILE A 573 -15.62 -35.21 -0.12
N TYR A 574 -16.22 -34.28 0.63
CA TYR A 574 -16.06 -34.23 2.07
C TYR A 574 -16.81 -35.41 2.71
N VAL A 575 -16.07 -36.31 3.34
CA VAL A 575 -16.63 -37.21 4.35
C VAL A 575 -16.63 -36.44 5.66
N LYS A 576 -17.82 -36.06 6.15
CA LYS A 576 -17.97 -35.60 7.54
C LYS A 576 -17.42 -36.71 8.44
N ARG A 577 -16.44 -36.41 9.30
CA ARG A 577 -16.08 -37.30 10.41
C ARG A 577 -17.37 -37.58 11.21
N GLY A 578 -17.86 -38.81 11.13
CA GLY A 578 -19.02 -39.28 11.89
C GLY A 578 -20.25 -39.75 11.09
N GLN A 579 -20.24 -39.78 9.75
CA GLN A 579 -21.31 -40.47 9.00
C GLN A 579 -20.72 -41.49 8.03
N THR A 580 -20.55 -42.71 8.54
CA THR A 580 -20.55 -43.93 7.73
C THR A 580 -21.95 -44.16 7.19
N HIS A 581 -22.13 -44.09 5.88
CA HIS A 581 -23.23 -44.79 5.21
C HIS A 581 -22.62 -45.94 4.41
N ILE A 582 -23.13 -47.13 4.70
CA ILE A 582 -22.81 -48.43 4.10
C ILE A 582 -23.16 -48.42 2.61
#